data_AF-A0A2V2NET0-F1
#
_entry.id   AF-A0A2V2NET0-F1
#
_cell.length_a   1.000
_cell.length_b   1.000
_cell.length_c   1.000
_cell.angle_alpha   90.00
_cell.angle_beta   90.00
_cell.angle_gamma   90.00
#
_symmetry.space_group_name_H-M   'P 1'
#
loop_
_entity.id
_entity.type
_entity.pdbx_description
1 polymer ?
#
loop_
_entity_poly.entity_id
_entity_poly.type
_entity_poly.pdbx_seq_one_letter_code
_entity_poly.pdbx_strand_id
1 'polypeptide(L)'
;MMNCLVFPPQTNEVQFDEKWSFVGKKEKNCDPCNPNDDNYGDNWDHIAYDPKHRLILSVIPGKRTAKNTHKLVKDFIYRTAECY
;
A
#
# COMPACT_ATOMS: atom_id res chain seq x y z
N MET A 1 1.75 -7.18 -29.56
CA MET A 1 3.05 -6.87 -28.95
C MET A 1 2.77 -6.09 -27.68
N MET A 2 2.69 -6.77 -26.53
CA MET A 2 2.67 -6.05 -25.25
C MET A 2 4.10 -5.64 -24.96
N ASN A 3 4.35 -4.33 -24.90
CA ASN A 3 5.59 -3.79 -24.35
C ASN A 3 5.72 -4.29 -22.91
N CYS A 4 6.56 -5.31 -22.72
CA CYS A 4 7.12 -5.64 -21.42
C CYS A 4 8.06 -4.49 -21.09
N LEU A 5 7.50 -3.41 -20.52
CA LEU A 5 8.26 -2.31 -19.94
C LEU A 5 9.37 -2.93 -19.09
N VAL A 6 10.61 -2.56 -19.37
CA VAL A 6 11.84 -2.97 -18.68
C VAL A 6 11.53 -3.26 -17.22
N PHE A 7 11.40 -4.54 -16.89
CA PHE A 7 10.88 -4.97 -15.59
C PHE A 7 11.81 -4.42 -14.51
N PRO A 8 11.29 -3.94 -13.36
CA PRO A 8 12.11 -3.72 -12.18
C PRO A 8 12.93 -4.99 -11.87
N PRO A 9 14.06 -4.87 -11.15
CA PRO A 9 14.92 -6.01 -10.84
C PRO A 9 14.09 -7.17 -10.29
N GLN A 10 14.47 -8.41 -10.63
CA GLN A 10 13.73 -9.59 -10.20
C GLN A 10 13.65 -9.62 -8.65
N THR A 11 12.47 -9.32 -8.13
CA THR A 11 12.16 -9.35 -6.70
C THR A 11 11.95 -10.79 -6.27
N ASN A 12 12.86 -11.31 -5.45
CA ASN A 12 12.76 -12.68 -4.89
C ASN A 12 12.13 -12.71 -3.50
N GLU A 13 12.12 -11.58 -2.81
CA GLU A 13 11.54 -11.41 -1.48
C GLU A 13 10.89 -10.04 -1.36
N VAL A 14 9.80 -9.96 -0.60
CA VAL A 14 9.11 -8.72 -0.31
C VAL A 14 8.79 -8.64 1.18
N GLN A 15 8.96 -7.46 1.76
CA GLN A 15 8.51 -7.13 3.10
C GLN A 15 7.23 -6.31 3.00
N PHE A 16 6.20 -6.76 3.71
CA PHE A 16 4.99 -5.98 3.91
C PHE A 16 5.09 -5.23 5.23
N ASP A 17 4.83 -3.92 5.17
CA ASP A 17 4.88 -3.07 6.35
C ASP A 17 3.68 -2.11 6.40
N GLU A 18 3.38 -1.61 7.59
CA GLU A 18 2.34 -0.61 7.82
C GLU A 18 2.95 0.56 8.60
N LYS A 19 3.06 1.72 7.97
CA LYS A 19 3.55 2.94 8.62
C LYS A 19 2.39 3.86 9.01
N TRP A 20 2.29 4.22 10.29
CA TRP A 20 1.29 5.17 10.78
C TRP A 20 1.61 6.62 10.36
N SER A 21 0.55 7.38 10.06
CA SER A 21 0.56 8.79 9.69
C SER A 21 -0.68 9.50 10.24
N PHE A 22 -0.48 10.73 10.75
CA PHE A 22 -1.57 11.64 11.15
C PHE A 22 -2.12 12.39 9.92
N VAL A 23 -3.44 12.39 9.73
CA VAL A 23 -4.09 13.07 8.60
C VAL A 23 -5.20 14.00 9.07
N GLY A 24 -4.97 15.32 8.96
CA GLY A 24 -5.98 16.39 9.14
C GLY A 24 -6.47 16.63 10.58
N LYS A 25 -6.84 15.57 11.29
CA LYS A 25 -7.48 15.58 12.62
C LYS A 25 -6.92 14.42 13.46
N LYS A 26 -6.94 14.53 14.79
CA LYS A 26 -6.58 13.38 15.66
C LYS A 26 -7.71 12.37 15.66
N GLU A 27 -7.42 11.07 15.64
CA GLU A 27 -8.45 10.01 15.54
C GLU A 27 -9.56 10.17 16.59
N LYS A 28 -9.20 10.49 17.84
CA LYS A 28 -10.18 10.71 18.92
C LYS A 28 -11.19 11.85 18.68
N ASN A 29 -10.92 12.74 17.73
CA ASN A 29 -11.79 13.86 17.37
C ASN A 29 -12.54 13.61 16.05
N CYS A 30 -12.31 12.47 15.38
CA CYS A 30 -13.04 12.11 14.17
C CYS A 30 -14.47 11.71 14.53
N ASP A 31 -15.43 12.27 13.79
CA ASP A 31 -16.85 11.98 13.92
C ASP A 31 -17.24 10.86 12.94
N PRO A 32 -17.63 9.67 13.41
CA PRO A 32 -18.01 8.55 12.54
C PRO A 32 -19.28 8.82 11.72
N CYS A 33 -20.06 9.84 12.07
CA CYS A 33 -21.24 10.27 11.32
C CYS A 33 -20.91 11.30 10.23
N ASN A 34 -19.68 11.80 10.17
CA ASN A 34 -19.23 12.76 9.18
C ASN A 34 -18.37 12.07 8.11
N PRO A 35 -18.87 11.88 6.88
CA PRO A 35 -18.11 11.22 5.81
C PRO A 35 -16.77 11.89 5.47
N ASN A 36 -16.60 13.19 5.79
CA ASN A 36 -15.32 13.86 5.58
C ASN A 36 -14.22 13.34 6.51
N ASP A 37 -14.59 12.76 7.65
CA ASP A 37 -13.64 12.24 8.64
C ASP A 37 -13.22 10.80 8.32
N ASP A 38 -13.85 10.12 7.34
CA ASP A 38 -13.52 8.73 6.95
C ASP A 38 -12.05 8.55 6.57
N ASN A 39 -11.42 9.61 6.06
CA ASN A 39 -10.01 9.63 5.64
C ASN A 39 -9.11 10.44 6.60
N TYR A 40 -9.64 11.01 7.67
CA TYR A 40 -8.86 11.75 8.67
C TYR A 40 -8.48 10.88 9.86
N GLY A 41 -7.62 11.39 10.74
CA GLY A 41 -7.16 10.62 11.89
C GLY A 41 -5.98 9.73 11.54
N ASP A 42 -6.02 8.53 12.11
CA ASP A 42 -5.00 7.52 11.97
C ASP A 42 -5.12 6.85 10.61
N ASN A 43 -4.14 7.13 9.75
CA ASN A 43 -3.97 6.44 8.48
C ASN A 43 -2.65 5.70 8.44
N TRP A 44 -2.58 4.73 7.54
CA TRP A 44 -1.46 3.83 7.41
C TRP A 44 -1.07 3.74 5.95
N ASP A 45 0.23 3.83 5.70
CA ASP A 45 0.82 3.50 4.42
C ASP A 45 1.10 2.00 4.44
N HIS A 46 0.27 1.23 3.74
CA HIS A 46 0.47 -0.21 3.54
C HIS A 46 1.50 -0.37 2.41
N ILE A 47 2.70 -0.88 2.70
CA ILE A 47 3.85 -0.87 1.78
C ILE A 47 4.28 -2.28 1.44
N ALA A 48 4.57 -2.53 0.15
CA ALA A 48 5.29 -3.69 -0.33
C ALA A 48 6.71 -3.25 -0.77
N TYR A 49 7.71 -3.69 -0.02
CA TYR A 49 9.10 -3.25 -0.15
C TYR A 49 10.03 -4.41 -0.51
N ASP A 50 10.82 -4.25 -1.56
CA ASP A 50 11.93 -5.16 -1.90
C ASP A 50 13.17 -4.71 -1.12
N PRO A 51 13.60 -5.47 -0.08
CA PRO A 51 14.74 -5.08 0.75
C PRO A 51 16.09 -5.19 0.03
N LYS A 52 16.21 -6.03 -1.00
CA LYS A 52 17.45 -6.23 -1.74
C LYS A 52 17.76 -5.01 -2.61
N HIS A 53 16.75 -4.52 -3.33
CA HIS A 53 16.90 -3.40 -4.27
C HIS A 53 16.47 -2.06 -3.68
N ARG A 54 15.94 -2.06 -2.46
CA ARG A 54 15.36 -0.90 -1.77
C ARG A 54 14.23 -0.24 -2.57
N LEU A 55 13.45 -1.05 -3.27
CA LEU A 55 12.37 -0.61 -4.14
C LEU A 55 11.03 -0.71 -3.42
N ILE A 56 10.24 0.35 -3.48
CA ILE A 56 8.83 0.30 -3.09
C ILE A 56 8.03 -0.14 -4.31
N LEU A 57 7.48 -1.35 -4.25
CA LEU A 57 6.71 -1.95 -5.33
C LEU A 57 5.27 -1.41 -5.36
N SER A 58 4.69 -1.19 -4.18
CA SER A 58 3.33 -0.69 -4.03
C SER A 58 3.15 0.01 -2.69
N VAL A 59 2.28 1.03 -2.68
CA VAL A 59 1.82 1.71 -1.47
C VAL A 59 0.32 1.91 -1.57
N ILE A 60 -0.42 1.51 -0.54
CA ILE A 60 -1.85 1.76 -0.41
C ILE A 60 -2.07 2.59 0.86
N PRO A 61 -2.14 3.93 0.76
CA PRO A 61 -2.49 4.79 1.89
C PRO A 61 -3.96 4.61 2.31
N GLY A 62 -4.23 4.66 3.60
CA GLY A 62 -5.59 4.79 4.12
C GLY A 62 -5.78 4.16 5.50
N LYS A 63 -7.04 3.96 5.90
CA LYS A 63 -7.36 3.30 7.17
C LYS A 63 -6.74 1.90 7.29
N ARG A 64 -6.39 1.51 8.52
CA ARG A 64 -5.83 0.18 8.82
C ARG A 64 -6.91 -0.89 8.74
N THR A 65 -7.14 -1.40 7.54
CA THR A 65 -8.19 -2.38 7.26
C THR A 65 -7.66 -3.52 6.42
N ALA A 66 -8.19 -4.73 6.64
CA ALA A 66 -7.86 -5.89 5.83
C ALA A 66 -8.14 -5.66 4.33
N LYS A 67 -9.11 -4.80 3.99
CA LYS A 67 -9.37 -4.39 2.60
C LYS A 67 -8.15 -3.73 1.96
N ASN A 68 -7.46 -2.84 2.66
CA ASN A 68 -6.27 -2.17 2.14
C ASN A 68 -5.07 -3.13 2.08
N THR A 69 -4.90 -4.01 3.07
CA THR A 69 -3.90 -5.09 3.03
C THR A 69 -4.12 -6.01 1.83
N HIS A 70 -5.36 -6.44 1.56
CA HIS A 70 -5.67 -7.27 0.38
C HIS A 70 -5.42 -6.53 -0.94
N LYS A 71 -5.70 -5.22 -1.01
CA LYS A 71 -5.36 -4.42 -2.19
C LYS A 71 -3.86 -4.40 -2.41
N LEU A 72 -3.07 -4.23 -1.35
CA LEU A 72 -1.62 -4.22 -1.45
C LEU A 72 -1.08 -5.55 -1.98
N VAL A 73 -1.54 -6.68 -1.43
CA VAL A 73 -1.13 -8.02 -1.89
C VAL A 73 -1.51 -8.25 -3.36
N LYS A 74 -2.71 -7.83 -3.77
CA LYS A 74 -3.15 -7.95 -5.18
C LYS A 74 -2.31 -7.09 -6.12
N ASP A 75 -2.00 -5.86 -5.73
CA ASP A 75 -1.17 -4.96 -6.55
C ASP A 75 0.27 -5.46 -6.63
N PHE A 76 0.81 -6.01 -5.54
CA PHE A 76 2.09 -6.71 -5.53
C PHE A 76 2.10 -7.87 -6.53
N ILE A 77 1.14 -8.80 -6.45
CA ILE A 77 1.02 -9.94 -7.37
C ILE A 77 0.94 -9.46 -8.81
N TYR A 78 0.12 -8.45 -9.09
CA TYR A 78 -0.01 -7.91 -10.45
C TYR A 78 1.31 -7.37 -11.00
N ARG A 79 2.15 -6.77 -10.14
CA ARG A 79 3.45 -6.19 -10.53
C ARG A 79 4.57 -7.21 -10.64
N THR A 80 4.47 -8.35 -9.96
CA THR A 80 5.53 -9.37 -9.93
C THR A 80 5.15 -10.67 -10.62
N ALA A 81 3.92 -10.80 -11.11
CA ALA A 81 3.51 -11.95 -11.90
C ALA A 81 4.26 -11.95 -13.25
N GLU A 82 4.84 -13.11 -13.59
CA GLU A 82 5.39 -13.36 -14.92
C GLU A 82 4.29 -13.24 -15.98
N CYS A 83 4.54 -12.46 -17.04
CA CYS A 83 3.67 -12.43 -18.21
C CYS A 83 3.86 -13.75 -18.98
N TYR A 84 2.91 -14.68 -18.83
CA TYR A 84 2.80 -15.86 -19.70
C TYR A 84 2.10 -15.54 -21.03
#